data_AF-A0AAP8KGQ1-F1
#
_entry.id   AF-A0AAP8KGQ1-F1
#
_cell.length_a   1.000
_cell.length_b   1.000
_cell.length_c   1.000
_cell.angle_alpha   90.00
_cell.angle_beta   90.00
_cell.angle_gamma   90.00
#
_symmetry.space_group_name_H-M   'P 1'
#
loop_
_entity.id
_entity.type
_entity.pdbx_description
1 polymer ?
#
loop_
_entity_poly.entity_id
_entity_poly.type
_entity_poly.pdbx_seq_one_letter_code
_entity_poly.pdbx_strand_id
1 'polypeptide(L)'
;MDQKVIVPVEAVLTKCVSLPVGYVPTPSAPYRLHRKNAQLTLQPGPPRLTDATVRNLAAVPVGSRVLIWKQDPSVSELGTRKAFLPGLLLQGPRDARITFGEPGIAQVSPNAFGDFIVSPNTDQFDAVHTFAIVRMTLTMYQRAMASNNTAPPLPWQWNSASNTAPLRVFPHGLPNVMNAYYSRSDKALKFGDFIPSGATERVYTCRSLDIVSHETGHAILDGLKPNWLLNNNPPQTGGLHESFGDLTAIFLALSQLDQVEAVIAQTKSDLHDKTFLADLAEQFGLALGRPNGLRNADNDIKLSEAGTEVHAISQVFTGAIYDILADIFAHERQPQLEDDAAVLHRCGDYLRSLVLRALVASPDQAATYADVAGHMLTLAQADGFTSYLDFIRNSFTVREVLKDNAMTEDGQMTFAPDVIDEAGAVQDRRACCGTMNHAEYSESDQLLEAEREALAAWCRSYAPR
;
A
#
# COMPACT_ATOMS: atom_id res chain seq x y z
N MET A 1 7.13 -73.83 -5.85
CA MET A 1 8.24 -73.30 -6.67
C MET A 1 7.70 -72.04 -7.32
N ASP A 2 7.77 -70.92 -6.60
CA ASP A 2 7.32 -69.62 -7.08
C ASP A 2 8.51 -68.89 -7.70
N GLN A 3 8.53 -68.80 -9.03
CA GLN A 3 9.48 -67.94 -9.73
C GLN A 3 8.99 -66.49 -9.65
N LYS A 4 9.60 -65.70 -8.78
CA LYS A 4 9.51 -64.24 -8.78
C LYS A 4 10.08 -63.71 -10.10
N VAL A 5 9.22 -63.16 -10.95
CA VAL A 5 9.64 -62.33 -12.08
C VAL A 5 10.02 -60.96 -11.52
N ILE A 6 11.33 -60.65 -11.56
CA ILE A 6 11.86 -59.32 -11.27
C ILE A 6 11.69 -58.49 -12.53
N VAL A 7 10.81 -57.49 -12.48
CA VAL A 7 10.69 -56.48 -13.54
C VAL A 7 11.72 -55.38 -13.23
N PRO A 8 12.66 -55.07 -14.13
CA PRO A 8 13.62 -53.99 -13.90
C PRO A 8 12.90 -52.63 -13.85
N VAL A 9 13.23 -51.84 -12.83
CA VAL A 9 12.72 -50.48 -12.56
C VAL A 9 13.36 -49.47 -13.54
N GLU A 10 13.19 -49.69 -14.85
CA GLU A 10 13.71 -48.79 -15.88
C GLU A 10 12.74 -48.57 -17.05
N ALA A 11 11.46 -48.94 -16.89
CA ALA A 11 10.50 -48.91 -17.99
C ALA A 11 9.15 -48.27 -17.66
N VAL A 12 9.09 -47.22 -16.81
CA VAL A 12 8.00 -46.22 -16.85
C VAL A 12 8.50 -44.85 -16.34
N LEU A 13 9.53 -44.29 -17.01
CA LEU A 13 9.71 -42.84 -17.03
C LEU A 13 9.23 -42.38 -18.40
N THR A 14 7.91 -42.19 -18.53
CA THR A 14 7.36 -41.39 -19.61
C THR A 14 8.05 -40.03 -19.53
N LYS A 15 8.96 -39.77 -20.48
CA LYS A 15 9.54 -38.44 -20.70
C LYS A 15 8.38 -37.45 -20.64
N CYS A 16 8.41 -36.55 -19.66
CA CYS A 16 7.52 -35.41 -19.63
C CYS A 16 7.62 -34.76 -21.01
N VAL A 17 6.50 -34.64 -21.73
CA VAL A 17 6.47 -34.03 -23.05
C VAL A 17 6.96 -32.61 -22.86
N SER A 18 8.23 -32.35 -23.18
CA SER A 18 8.77 -30.99 -23.15
C SER A 18 7.97 -30.20 -24.16
N LEU A 19 7.20 -29.22 -23.69
CA LEU A 19 6.46 -28.31 -24.55
C LEU A 19 7.40 -27.79 -25.64
N PRO A 20 6.98 -27.74 -26.93
CA PRO A 20 7.82 -27.20 -27.98
C PRO A 20 8.32 -25.82 -27.57
N VAL A 21 9.58 -25.47 -27.88
CA VAL A 21 10.23 -24.26 -27.33
C VAL A 21 9.45 -22.96 -27.61
N GLY A 22 8.59 -22.93 -28.63
CA GLY A 22 7.66 -21.83 -28.90
C GLY A 22 6.56 -21.61 -27.85
N TYR A 23 6.31 -22.58 -26.97
CA TYR A 23 5.37 -22.51 -25.85
C TYR A 23 6.06 -22.18 -24.52
N VAL A 24 7.38 -22.02 -24.50
CA VAL A 24 8.12 -21.59 -23.31
C VAL A 24 8.01 -20.07 -23.17
N PRO A 25 7.55 -19.53 -22.03
CA PRO A 25 7.38 -18.09 -21.83
C PRO A 25 8.65 -17.30 -22.18
N THR A 26 8.48 -16.22 -22.93
CA THR A 26 9.56 -15.31 -23.30
C THR A 26 9.82 -14.29 -22.20
N PRO A 27 11.07 -13.96 -21.82
CA PRO A 27 12.33 -14.41 -22.41
C PRO A 27 13.10 -15.42 -21.51
N SER A 28 12.85 -16.72 -21.69
CA SER A 28 13.67 -17.78 -21.07
C SER A 28 15.02 -17.99 -21.80
N ALA A 29 16.01 -18.57 -21.12
CA ALA A 29 17.30 -18.95 -21.75
C ALA A 29 17.13 -19.99 -22.88
N PRO A 30 16.29 -21.04 -22.74
CA PRO A 30 15.99 -21.97 -23.83
C PRO A 30 15.39 -21.29 -25.06
N TYR A 31 14.47 -20.34 -24.87
CA TYR A 31 13.87 -19.58 -25.97
C TYR A 31 14.91 -18.72 -26.71
N ARG A 32 15.82 -18.05 -25.97
CA ARG A 32 16.91 -17.27 -26.57
C ARG A 32 17.84 -18.13 -27.41
N LEU A 33 18.20 -19.31 -26.93
CA LEU A 33 19.04 -20.26 -27.66
C LEU A 33 18.32 -20.77 -28.92
N HIS A 34 17.04 -21.14 -28.80
CA HIS A 34 16.22 -21.56 -29.93
C HIS A 34 16.08 -20.46 -30.99
N ARG A 35 15.82 -19.22 -30.58
CA ARG A 35 15.76 -18.06 -31.49
C ARG A 35 17.10 -17.83 -32.19
N LYS A 36 18.21 -17.92 -31.47
CA LYS A 36 19.56 -17.79 -32.06
C LYS A 36 19.81 -18.91 -33.09
N ASN A 37 19.43 -20.14 -32.78
CA ASN A 37 19.57 -21.28 -33.69
C ASN A 37 18.65 -21.17 -34.91
N ALA A 38 17.42 -20.70 -34.75
CA ALA A 38 16.49 -20.45 -35.86
C ALA A 38 16.96 -19.27 -36.75
N GLN A 39 17.57 -18.24 -36.18
CA GLN A 39 18.17 -17.15 -36.96
C GLN A 39 19.35 -17.60 -37.82
N LEU A 40 20.07 -18.66 -37.43
CA LEU A 40 21.16 -19.22 -38.22
C LEU A 40 20.67 -19.98 -39.47
N THR A 41 19.40 -20.41 -39.50
CA THR A 41 18.82 -21.17 -40.62
C THR A 41 17.92 -20.32 -41.52
N LEU A 42 17.60 -19.09 -41.12
CA LEU A 42 16.82 -18.15 -41.92
C LEU A 42 17.74 -17.42 -42.91
N GLN A 43 17.38 -17.47 -44.20
CA GLN A 43 17.96 -16.52 -45.16
C GLN A 43 17.62 -15.10 -44.72
N PRO A 44 18.52 -14.11 -44.89
CA PRO A 44 18.20 -12.72 -44.60
C PRO A 44 16.95 -12.34 -45.40
N GLY A 45 15.86 -12.00 -44.70
CA GLY A 45 14.69 -11.43 -45.36
C GLY A 45 15.08 -10.13 -46.07
N PRO A 46 14.27 -9.67 -47.04
CA PRO A 46 14.49 -8.37 -47.66
C PRO A 46 14.64 -7.31 -46.55
N PRO A 47 15.60 -6.37 -46.66
CA PRO A 47 15.79 -5.34 -45.65
C PRO A 47 14.45 -4.67 -45.41
N ARG A 48 14.07 -4.50 -44.14
CA ARG A 48 12.92 -3.66 -43.80
C ARG A 48 13.16 -2.32 -44.47
N LEU A 49 12.27 -1.94 -45.39
CA LEU A 49 12.22 -0.58 -45.91
C LEU A 49 12.06 0.31 -44.68
N THR A 50 13.14 0.97 -44.28
CA THR A 50 13.07 2.08 -43.35
C THR A 50 12.48 3.23 -44.13
N ASP A 51 11.16 3.18 -44.37
CA ASP A 51 10.41 4.41 -44.56
C ASP A 51 10.61 5.19 -43.27
N ALA A 52 11.64 6.04 -43.29
CA ALA A 52 11.97 7.00 -42.27
C ALA A 52 10.90 8.10 -42.26
N THR A 53 9.63 7.69 -42.10
CA THR A 53 8.78 8.46 -41.22
C THR A 53 9.50 8.44 -39.89
N VAL A 54 10.10 9.58 -39.54
CA VAL A 54 10.64 9.83 -38.20
C VAL A 54 9.44 9.68 -37.26
N ARG A 55 9.18 8.45 -36.83
CA ARG A 55 8.37 8.24 -35.63
C ARG A 55 9.15 8.99 -34.58
N ASN A 56 8.58 10.07 -34.05
CA ASN A 56 9.05 10.69 -32.82
C ASN A 56 8.94 9.62 -31.74
N LEU A 57 9.93 8.72 -31.70
CA LEU A 57 10.04 7.72 -30.65
C LEU A 57 10.39 8.52 -29.41
N ALA A 58 9.43 8.64 -28.51
CA ALA A 58 9.67 9.19 -27.19
C ALA A 58 10.94 8.53 -26.61
N ALA A 59 11.76 9.32 -25.92
CA ALA A 59 12.97 8.82 -25.27
C ALA A 59 12.61 7.59 -24.41
N VAL A 60 13.50 6.58 -24.40
CA VAL A 60 13.33 5.40 -23.54
C VAL A 60 13.11 5.90 -22.11
N PRO A 61 12.06 5.46 -21.41
CA PRO A 61 11.76 5.95 -20.08
C PRO A 61 12.94 5.66 -19.16
N VAL A 62 13.44 6.70 -18.48
CA VAL A 62 14.45 6.58 -17.42
C VAL A 62 13.81 5.84 -16.25
N GLY A 63 14.46 4.80 -15.76
CA GLY A 63 13.97 4.01 -14.64
C GLY A 63 14.84 2.80 -14.35
N SER A 64 14.48 2.08 -13.29
CA SER A 64 15.17 0.89 -12.83
C SER A 64 14.20 -0.26 -12.70
N ARG A 65 14.61 -1.45 -13.13
CA ARG A 65 13.92 -2.69 -12.79
C ARG A 65 14.34 -3.10 -11.38
N VAL A 66 13.37 -3.56 -10.60
CA VAL A 66 13.56 -4.09 -9.25
C VAL A 66 12.92 -5.46 -9.14
N LEU A 67 13.36 -6.29 -8.20
CA LEU A 67 12.67 -7.51 -7.82
C LEU A 67 11.97 -7.27 -6.47
N ILE A 68 10.68 -7.61 -6.38
CA ILE A 68 9.87 -7.42 -5.18
C ILE A 68 9.06 -8.68 -4.86
N TRP A 69 8.71 -8.89 -3.59
CA TRP A 69 7.57 -9.73 -3.25
C TRP A 69 6.29 -9.09 -3.81
N LYS A 70 5.42 -9.90 -4.41
CA LYS A 70 4.14 -9.43 -4.92
C LYS A 70 3.22 -9.02 -3.78
N GLN A 71 3.18 -9.81 -2.71
CA GLN A 71 2.40 -9.61 -1.49
C GLN A 71 3.23 -10.08 -0.29
N ASP A 72 2.60 -10.35 0.85
CA ASP A 72 3.21 -11.05 1.97
C ASP A 72 3.83 -12.41 1.53
N PRO A 73 5.05 -12.78 2.00
CA PRO A 73 5.70 -14.03 1.60
C PRO A 73 4.91 -15.31 1.93
N SER A 74 3.94 -15.25 2.84
CA SER A 74 3.02 -16.35 3.13
C SER A 74 1.99 -16.60 2.01
N VAL A 75 1.71 -15.62 1.15
CA VAL A 75 0.86 -15.75 -0.05
C VAL A 75 1.67 -16.38 -1.19
N SER A 76 2.06 -17.63 -0.98
CA SER A 76 3.09 -18.32 -1.78
C SER A 76 2.79 -18.45 -3.27
N GLU A 77 1.51 -18.42 -3.66
CA GLU A 77 1.07 -18.51 -5.06
C GLU A 77 1.49 -17.31 -5.91
N LEU A 78 1.67 -16.14 -5.30
CA LEU A 78 2.07 -14.93 -6.00
C LEU A 78 3.59 -14.85 -6.16
N GLY A 79 4.34 -15.14 -5.09
CA GLY A 79 5.80 -15.13 -5.13
C GLY A 79 6.41 -13.74 -5.41
N THR A 80 7.49 -13.70 -6.20
CA THR A 80 8.19 -12.46 -6.54
C THR A 80 7.95 -12.06 -8.00
N ARG A 81 7.99 -10.75 -8.27
CA ARG A 81 7.95 -10.21 -9.63
C ARG A 81 9.00 -9.14 -9.86
N LYS A 82 9.28 -8.88 -11.13
CA LYS A 82 9.98 -7.67 -11.53
C LYS A 82 8.99 -6.52 -11.62
N ALA A 83 9.35 -5.38 -11.06
CA ALA A 83 8.65 -4.11 -11.27
C ALA A 83 9.58 -3.11 -11.96
N PHE A 84 9.01 -2.18 -12.70
CA PHE A 84 9.76 -1.06 -13.28
C PHE A 84 9.40 0.21 -12.52
N LEU A 85 10.39 0.84 -11.90
CA LEU A 85 10.24 2.11 -11.20
C LEU A 85 10.68 3.23 -12.13
N PRO A 86 9.76 4.09 -12.60
CA PRO A 86 10.12 5.24 -13.43
C PRO A 86 10.85 6.30 -12.59
N GLY A 87 11.81 6.99 -13.22
CA GLY A 87 12.62 8.02 -12.58
C GLY A 87 14.04 7.56 -12.26
N LEU A 88 14.91 8.53 -11.97
CA LEU A 88 16.31 8.25 -11.65
C LEU A 88 16.43 7.67 -10.23
N LEU A 89 16.97 6.46 -10.13
CA LEU A 89 17.37 5.85 -8.86
C LEU A 89 18.89 5.78 -8.76
N LEU A 90 19.41 6.08 -7.57
CA LEU A 90 20.83 6.05 -7.26
C LEU A 90 21.15 4.94 -6.26
N GLN A 91 22.44 4.65 -6.06
CA GLN A 91 22.94 3.71 -5.06
C GLN A 91 22.34 3.99 -3.68
N GLY A 92 21.93 2.93 -2.99
CA GLY A 92 21.21 3.03 -1.73
C GLY A 92 20.23 1.88 -1.53
N PRO A 93 19.20 1.69 -2.37
CA PRO A 93 18.66 2.61 -3.38
C PRO A 93 18.15 3.92 -2.78
N ARG A 94 18.17 5.00 -3.57
CA ARG A 94 17.59 6.30 -3.18
C ARG A 94 17.14 7.13 -4.36
N ASP A 95 16.27 8.09 -4.08
CA ASP A 95 15.93 9.21 -4.96
C ASP A 95 15.81 10.51 -4.16
N ALA A 96 15.25 11.57 -4.75
CA ALA A 96 15.10 12.87 -4.08
C ALA A 96 14.13 12.85 -2.88
N ARG A 97 13.28 11.82 -2.75
CA ARG A 97 12.20 11.74 -1.76
C ARG A 97 12.40 10.63 -0.74
N ILE A 98 13.12 9.56 -1.09
CA ILE A 98 13.38 8.40 -0.25
C ILE A 98 14.88 8.11 -0.25
N THR A 99 15.43 7.83 0.92
CA THR A 99 16.81 7.36 1.09
C THR A 99 16.87 6.18 2.05
N PHE A 100 17.96 5.41 2.01
CA PHE A 100 18.25 4.37 2.97
C PHE A 100 18.62 4.98 4.34
N GLY A 101 18.33 4.24 5.42
CA GLY A 101 18.70 4.60 6.78
C GLY A 101 20.14 4.21 7.14
N GLU A 102 20.76 5.00 8.03
CA GLU A 102 22.08 4.71 8.61
C GLU A 102 22.04 4.87 10.15
N PRO A 103 22.64 3.94 10.93
CA PRO A 103 23.20 2.65 10.49
C PRO A 103 22.10 1.71 9.94
N GLY A 104 22.46 0.82 9.03
CA GLY A 104 21.48 -0.05 8.37
C GLY A 104 22.14 -1.03 7.41
N ILE A 105 21.33 -1.60 6.52
CA ILE A 105 21.80 -2.50 5.46
C ILE A 105 22.79 -1.76 4.56
N ALA A 106 23.88 -2.45 4.18
CA ALA A 106 24.88 -1.87 3.29
C ALA A 106 24.25 -1.39 1.97
N GLN A 107 24.68 -0.23 1.49
CA GLN A 107 24.12 0.41 0.30
C GLN A 107 24.16 -0.54 -0.91
N VAL A 108 23.01 -0.72 -1.54
CA VAL A 108 22.89 -1.56 -2.73
C VAL A 108 23.18 -0.73 -3.97
N SER A 109 24.08 -1.21 -4.82
CA SER A 109 24.39 -0.57 -6.11
C SER A 109 23.52 -1.14 -7.23
N PRO A 110 23.08 -0.32 -8.19
CA PRO A 110 22.48 -0.84 -9.41
C PRO A 110 23.51 -1.61 -10.25
N ASN A 111 23.03 -2.52 -11.09
CA ASN A 111 23.87 -3.20 -12.08
C ASN A 111 24.22 -2.26 -13.26
N ALA A 112 24.95 -2.78 -14.25
CA ALA A 112 25.37 -2.00 -15.43
C ALA A 112 24.21 -1.42 -16.28
N PHE A 113 22.98 -1.89 -16.09
CA PHE A 113 21.77 -1.39 -16.75
C PHE A 113 20.99 -0.39 -15.88
N GLY A 114 21.47 -0.05 -14.69
CA GLY A 114 20.74 0.80 -13.76
C GLY A 114 19.68 0.05 -12.94
N ASP A 115 19.65 -1.29 -12.95
CA ASP A 115 18.63 -2.07 -12.26
C ASP A 115 19.09 -2.63 -10.91
N PHE A 116 18.15 -2.85 -10.00
CA PHE A 116 18.35 -3.48 -8.70
C PHE A 116 17.71 -4.87 -8.68
N ILE A 117 18.33 -5.83 -9.37
CA ILE A 117 17.87 -7.23 -9.39
C ILE A 117 18.72 -8.03 -8.41
N VAL A 118 18.16 -8.28 -7.23
CA VAL A 118 18.82 -8.97 -6.12
C VAL A 118 18.08 -10.27 -5.80
N SER A 119 18.80 -11.30 -5.35
CA SER A 119 18.20 -12.57 -4.95
C SER A 119 17.27 -12.39 -3.74
N PRO A 120 16.04 -12.95 -3.76
CA PRO A 120 15.13 -12.91 -2.62
C PRO A 120 15.75 -13.45 -1.34
N ASN A 121 15.22 -13.03 -0.19
CA ASN A 121 15.65 -13.46 1.15
C ASN A 121 17.11 -13.10 1.49
N THR A 122 17.59 -11.94 1.00
CA THR A 122 18.88 -11.35 1.38
C THR A 122 18.66 -9.94 1.89
N ASP A 123 19.55 -9.42 2.73
CA ASP A 123 19.46 -8.04 3.25
C ASP A 123 19.39 -7.02 2.11
N GLN A 124 20.18 -7.23 1.04
CA GLN A 124 20.17 -6.34 -0.13
C GLN A 124 18.82 -6.39 -0.86
N PHE A 125 18.18 -7.55 -0.91
CA PHE A 125 16.82 -7.65 -1.44
C PHE A 125 15.82 -6.94 -0.54
N ASP A 126 15.91 -7.10 0.77
CA ASP A 126 15.02 -6.41 1.72
C ASP A 126 15.15 -4.88 1.57
N ALA A 127 16.37 -4.35 1.39
CA ALA A 127 16.59 -2.94 1.09
C ALA A 127 15.94 -2.47 -0.22
N VAL A 128 16.11 -3.24 -1.31
CA VAL A 128 15.53 -2.90 -2.62
C VAL A 128 14.02 -3.03 -2.63
N HIS A 129 13.49 -4.11 -2.04
CA HIS A 129 12.07 -4.40 -1.96
C HIS A 129 11.35 -3.33 -1.15
N THR A 130 11.82 -3.05 0.07
CA THR A 130 11.20 -2.04 0.94
C THR A 130 11.19 -0.67 0.25
N PHE A 131 12.33 -0.24 -0.32
CA PHE A 131 12.38 1.01 -1.09
C PHE A 131 11.38 1.02 -2.24
N ALA A 132 11.28 -0.08 -2.99
CA ALA A 132 10.39 -0.17 -4.14
C ALA A 132 8.92 -0.04 -3.73
N ILE A 133 8.49 -0.70 -2.66
CA ILE A 133 7.11 -0.58 -2.16
C ILE A 133 6.82 0.85 -1.71
N VAL A 134 7.69 1.47 -0.89
CA VAL A 134 7.54 2.88 -0.48
C VAL A 134 7.45 3.80 -1.71
N ARG A 135 8.26 3.53 -2.75
CA ARG A 135 8.24 4.32 -3.98
C ARG A 135 6.94 4.14 -4.76
N MET A 136 6.45 2.91 -4.88
CA MET A 136 5.21 2.58 -5.56
C MET A 136 4.00 3.20 -4.85
N THR A 137 3.94 3.11 -3.51
CA THR A 137 2.88 3.75 -2.69
C THR A 137 2.84 5.26 -2.89
N LEU A 138 3.98 5.96 -2.83
CA LEU A 138 3.98 7.41 -3.09
C LEU A 138 3.53 7.72 -4.53
N THR A 139 4.01 6.96 -5.51
CA THR A 139 3.67 7.16 -6.92
C THR A 139 2.17 6.98 -7.16
N MET A 140 1.57 5.98 -6.51
CA MET A 140 0.13 5.73 -6.56
C MET A 140 -0.66 6.96 -6.10
N TYR A 141 -0.34 7.53 -4.93
CA TYR A 141 -1.02 8.72 -4.43
C TYR A 141 -0.71 9.99 -5.25
N GLN A 142 0.51 10.16 -5.75
CA GLN A 142 0.87 11.26 -6.65
C GLN A 142 0.03 11.22 -7.93
N ARG A 143 -0.22 10.03 -8.48
CA ARG A 143 -1.11 9.85 -9.64
C ARG A 143 -2.57 10.13 -9.28
N ALA A 144 -3.03 9.70 -8.10
CA ALA A 144 -4.39 9.95 -7.63
C ALA A 144 -4.69 11.45 -7.43
N MET A 145 -3.68 12.26 -7.12
CA MET A 145 -3.76 13.72 -6.98
C MET A 145 -3.36 14.49 -8.24
N ALA A 146 -3.03 13.79 -9.34
CA ALA A 146 -2.59 14.45 -10.55
C ALA A 146 -3.72 15.27 -11.17
N SER A 147 -3.43 16.50 -11.54
CA SER A 147 -4.35 17.39 -12.26
C SER A 147 -3.60 18.08 -13.39
N ASN A 148 -4.29 18.39 -14.49
CA ASN A 148 -3.70 19.07 -15.65
C ASN A 148 -2.39 18.41 -16.14
N ASN A 149 -2.38 17.08 -16.25
CA ASN A 149 -1.22 16.26 -16.64
C ASN A 149 0.03 16.42 -15.74
N THR A 150 -0.13 16.94 -14.52
CA THR A 150 0.96 17.13 -13.57
C THR A 150 0.63 16.44 -12.25
N ALA A 151 1.51 15.55 -11.79
CA ALA A 151 1.40 14.94 -10.48
C ALA A 151 2.06 15.85 -9.43
N PRO A 152 1.35 16.33 -8.40
CA PRO A 152 1.95 17.19 -7.39
C PRO A 152 2.96 16.40 -6.56
N PRO A 153 4.06 17.03 -6.10
CA PRO A 153 4.91 16.42 -5.10
C PRO A 153 4.15 16.38 -3.76
N LEU A 154 3.65 15.22 -3.36
CA LEU A 154 3.10 15.00 -2.01
C LEU A 154 4.20 15.27 -0.98
N PRO A 155 4.12 16.30 -0.11
CA PRO A 155 5.20 16.62 0.82
C PRO A 155 5.27 15.59 1.96
N TRP A 156 6.45 15.39 2.53
CA TRP A 156 6.55 14.84 3.89
C TRP A 156 6.23 15.96 4.88
N GLN A 157 5.72 15.63 6.07
CA GLN A 157 5.30 16.65 7.05
C GLN A 157 6.40 17.68 7.36
N TRP A 158 7.66 17.26 7.44
CA TRP A 158 8.80 18.14 7.69
C TRP A 158 9.27 18.93 6.47
N ASN A 159 8.67 18.74 5.30
CA ASN A 159 9.11 19.43 4.09
C ASN A 159 8.64 20.89 4.08
N SER A 160 9.54 21.79 3.70
CA SER A 160 9.30 23.22 3.56
C SER A 160 10.23 23.82 2.51
N ALA A 161 10.13 25.13 2.26
CA ALA A 161 11.05 25.83 1.36
C ALA A 161 12.54 25.69 1.75
N SER A 162 12.83 25.43 3.03
CA SER A 162 14.19 25.28 3.57
C SER A 162 14.56 23.85 3.97
N ASN A 163 13.62 22.91 3.95
CA ASN A 163 13.85 21.52 4.32
C ASN A 163 13.22 20.59 3.29
N THR A 164 14.04 19.98 2.44
CA THR A 164 13.61 18.97 1.46
C THR A 164 14.16 17.58 1.80
N ALA A 165 14.41 17.31 3.09
CA ALA A 165 14.99 16.05 3.52
C ALA A 165 14.12 14.86 3.08
N PRO A 166 14.70 13.78 2.55
CA PRO A 166 13.97 12.57 2.17
C PRO A 166 13.52 11.77 3.39
N LEU A 167 12.56 10.88 3.19
CA LEU A 167 12.17 9.84 4.14
C LEU A 167 13.27 8.77 4.19
N ARG A 168 13.75 8.43 5.37
CA ARG A 168 14.74 7.37 5.60
C ARG A 168 14.03 6.01 5.76
N VAL A 169 14.54 4.96 5.14
CA VAL A 169 13.94 3.63 5.23
C VAL A 169 14.93 2.66 5.87
N PHE A 170 14.51 2.04 6.98
CA PHE A 170 15.28 1.04 7.73
C PHE A 170 14.56 -0.32 7.69
N PRO A 171 14.85 -1.18 6.68
CA PRO A 171 14.23 -2.50 6.56
C PRO A 171 14.47 -3.41 7.78
N HIS A 172 15.61 -3.26 8.44
CA HIS A 172 15.96 -3.94 9.71
C HIS A 172 16.20 -2.89 10.81
N GLY A 173 15.23 -1.99 10.98
CA GLY A 173 15.32 -0.87 11.92
C GLY A 173 15.02 -1.23 13.37
N LEU A 174 14.33 -2.35 13.61
CA LEU A 174 13.87 -2.78 14.94
C LEU A 174 14.25 -4.26 15.19
N PRO A 175 15.53 -4.55 15.48
CA PRO A 175 16.00 -5.93 15.62
C PRO A 175 15.32 -6.63 16.80
N ASN A 176 14.74 -7.81 16.55
CA ASN A 176 13.99 -8.61 17.53
C ASN A 176 12.71 -7.94 18.08
N VAL A 177 12.09 -7.06 17.29
CA VAL A 177 10.84 -6.40 17.66
C VAL A 177 9.73 -6.83 16.69
N MET A 178 8.60 -7.27 17.26
CA MET A 178 7.36 -7.57 16.52
C MET A 178 6.60 -6.26 16.24
N ASN A 179 7.16 -5.38 15.40
CA ASN A 179 6.51 -4.12 15.03
C ASN A 179 7.09 -3.54 13.74
N ALA A 180 6.37 -2.59 13.15
CA ALA A 180 6.85 -1.64 12.16
C ALA A 180 6.26 -0.27 12.50
N TYR A 181 6.93 0.82 12.12
CA TYR A 181 6.37 2.15 12.31
C TYR A 181 6.97 3.22 11.39
N TYR A 182 6.17 4.24 11.15
CA TYR A 182 6.58 5.58 10.74
C TYR A 182 6.93 6.45 11.96
N SER A 183 7.97 7.27 11.85
CA SER A 183 8.32 8.28 12.85
C SER A 183 8.58 9.62 12.17
N ARG A 184 7.83 10.65 12.60
CA ARG A 184 7.95 12.01 12.09
C ARG A 184 9.27 12.65 12.50
N SER A 185 9.65 12.58 13.78
CA SER A 185 10.92 13.14 14.27
C SER A 185 12.15 12.49 13.64
N ASP A 186 12.15 11.16 13.53
CA ASP A 186 13.23 10.43 12.86
C ASP A 186 13.15 10.54 11.34
N LYS A 187 12.08 11.11 10.77
CA LYS A 187 11.87 11.19 9.32
C LYS A 187 12.04 9.82 8.67
N ALA A 188 11.48 8.78 9.29
CA ALA A 188 11.87 7.41 9.00
C ALA A 188 10.72 6.41 9.02
N LEU A 189 10.85 5.36 8.21
CA LEU A 189 10.15 4.10 8.37
C LEU A 189 11.12 3.08 8.98
N LYS A 190 10.69 2.38 10.01
CA LYS A 190 11.48 1.34 10.67
C LYS A 190 10.69 0.05 10.75
N PHE A 191 11.31 -1.02 10.26
CA PHE A 191 10.70 -2.34 10.20
C PHE A 191 11.45 -3.29 11.12
N GLY A 192 10.69 -4.10 11.85
CA GLY A 192 11.22 -5.11 12.75
C GLY A 192 11.29 -6.50 12.15
N ASP A 193 12.00 -7.35 12.87
CA ASP A 193 12.19 -8.75 12.57
C ASP A 193 12.19 -9.57 13.86
N PHE A 194 11.69 -10.80 13.80
CA PHE A 194 11.56 -11.66 14.97
C PHE A 194 11.41 -13.12 14.57
N ILE A 195 11.61 -14.02 15.55
CA ILE A 195 11.34 -15.45 15.39
C ILE A 195 10.00 -15.72 16.10
N PRO A 196 8.94 -16.12 15.39
CA PRO A 196 7.66 -16.47 16.01
C PRO A 196 7.82 -17.59 17.05
N SER A 197 6.95 -17.60 18.06
CA SER A 197 6.99 -18.64 19.09
C SER A 197 6.81 -20.02 18.47
N GLY A 198 7.75 -20.94 18.73
CA GLY A 198 7.72 -22.30 18.17
C GLY A 198 8.21 -22.43 16.72
N ALA A 199 8.66 -21.35 16.09
CA ALA A 199 9.26 -21.36 14.76
C ALA A 199 10.81 -21.32 14.83
N THR A 200 11.47 -21.72 13.75
CA THR A 200 12.93 -21.57 13.56
C THR A 200 13.28 -20.42 12.62
N GLU A 201 12.36 -20.10 11.71
CA GLU A 201 12.56 -19.08 10.69
C GLU A 201 12.23 -17.68 11.22
N ARG A 202 13.05 -16.71 10.80
CA ARG A 202 12.86 -15.30 11.13
C ARG A 202 11.90 -14.64 10.14
N VAL A 203 10.91 -13.96 10.68
CA VAL A 203 9.97 -13.11 9.94
C VAL A 203 10.53 -11.69 9.89
N TYR A 204 10.41 -11.04 8.73
CA TYR A 204 10.84 -9.67 8.51
C TYR A 204 9.65 -8.87 8.00
N THR A 205 9.19 -7.90 8.80
CA THR A 205 8.01 -7.08 8.46
C THR A 205 8.18 -6.30 7.16
N CYS A 206 9.42 -5.93 6.82
CA CYS A 206 9.76 -5.22 5.59
C CYS A 206 9.56 -6.05 4.30
N ARG A 207 9.31 -7.37 4.42
CA ARG A 207 9.00 -8.24 3.27
C ARG A 207 7.50 -8.30 2.93
N SER A 208 6.65 -7.79 3.82
CA SER A 208 5.21 -7.70 3.56
C SER A 208 4.91 -6.43 2.79
N LEU A 209 4.31 -6.56 1.61
CA LEU A 209 3.85 -5.41 0.82
C LEU A 209 2.88 -4.56 1.65
N ASP A 210 1.97 -5.21 2.35
CA ASP A 210 0.93 -4.53 3.14
C ASP A 210 1.55 -3.70 4.26
N ILE A 211 2.45 -4.29 5.06
CA ILE A 211 3.08 -3.57 6.17
C ILE A 211 3.90 -2.39 5.64
N VAL A 212 4.70 -2.58 4.59
CA VAL A 212 5.50 -1.46 4.04
C VAL A 212 4.60 -0.36 3.46
N SER A 213 3.51 -0.73 2.79
CA SER A 213 2.54 0.23 2.25
C SER A 213 1.79 0.96 3.36
N HIS A 214 1.36 0.24 4.40
CA HIS A 214 0.66 0.78 5.58
C HIS A 214 1.49 1.86 6.29
N GLU A 215 2.76 1.54 6.61
CA GLU A 215 3.66 2.52 7.25
C GLU A 215 3.98 3.71 6.33
N THR A 216 4.08 3.47 5.02
CA THR A 216 4.21 4.56 4.05
C THR A 216 2.94 5.42 4.00
N GLY A 217 1.77 4.82 4.19
CA GLY A 217 0.49 5.48 4.31
C GLY A 217 0.49 6.50 5.45
N HIS A 218 0.95 6.13 6.64
CA HIS A 218 1.10 7.09 7.75
C HIS A 218 1.97 8.29 7.38
N ALA A 219 3.12 8.07 6.73
CA ALA A 219 4.01 9.16 6.31
C ALA A 219 3.36 10.10 5.27
N ILE A 220 2.55 9.55 4.37
CA ILE A 220 1.79 10.33 3.37
C ILE A 220 0.66 11.11 4.04
N LEU A 221 -0.12 10.45 4.90
CA LEU A 221 -1.20 11.11 5.63
C LEU A 221 -0.66 12.21 6.53
N ASP A 222 0.46 11.99 7.18
CA ASP A 222 1.11 13.00 8.02
C ASP A 222 1.54 14.24 7.21
N GLY A 223 1.94 14.06 5.95
CA GLY A 223 2.21 15.16 5.02
C GLY A 223 0.95 15.94 4.59
N LEU A 224 -0.21 15.29 4.57
CA LEU A 224 -1.49 15.86 4.11
C LEU A 224 -2.34 16.44 5.25
N LYS A 225 -2.39 15.75 6.38
CA LYS A 225 -3.17 16.06 7.60
C LYS A 225 -2.30 15.88 8.85
N PRO A 226 -1.27 16.73 9.05
CA PRO A 226 -0.30 16.57 10.16
C PRO A 226 -0.93 16.48 11.55
N ASN A 227 -2.05 17.18 11.76
CA ASN A 227 -2.68 17.26 13.06
C ASN A 227 -3.44 15.99 13.44
N TRP A 228 -3.72 15.07 12.51
CA TRP A 228 -4.44 13.83 12.83
C TRP A 228 -3.61 12.83 13.65
N LEU A 229 -2.27 12.95 13.63
CA LEU A 229 -1.37 12.09 14.40
C LEU A 229 -1.36 12.42 15.92
N LEU A 230 -1.81 13.62 16.30
CA LEU A 230 -1.78 14.10 17.68
C LEU A 230 -2.73 13.31 18.59
N ASN A 231 -2.32 13.07 19.84
CA ASN A 231 -3.07 12.25 20.80
C ASN A 231 -4.29 12.94 21.43
N ASN A 232 -4.41 14.25 21.26
CA ASN A 232 -5.53 15.05 21.74
C ASN A 232 -6.72 15.06 20.76
N ASN A 233 -6.62 14.34 19.64
CA ASN A 233 -7.76 14.10 18.77
C ASN A 233 -8.71 13.06 19.39
N PRO A 234 -10.00 13.08 19.04
CA PRO A 234 -10.95 12.05 19.44
C PRO A 234 -10.63 10.68 18.81
N PRO A 235 -11.17 9.58 19.38
CA PRO A 235 -10.97 8.20 18.91
C PRO A 235 -11.11 8.00 17.40
N GLN A 236 -12.16 8.54 16.77
CA GLN A 236 -12.38 8.36 15.32
C GLN A 236 -11.25 8.95 14.47
N THR A 237 -10.63 10.07 14.86
CA THR A 237 -9.50 10.61 14.09
C THR A 237 -8.29 9.68 14.16
N GLY A 238 -8.04 9.05 15.32
CA GLY A 238 -7.01 8.00 15.45
C GLY A 238 -7.36 6.77 14.61
N GLY A 239 -8.63 6.37 14.60
CA GLY A 239 -9.14 5.31 13.73
C GLY A 239 -8.99 5.61 12.23
N LEU A 240 -9.24 6.85 11.81
CA LEU A 240 -9.00 7.30 10.42
C LEU A 240 -7.52 7.19 10.06
N HIS A 241 -6.63 7.50 11.00
CA HIS A 241 -5.18 7.40 10.79
C HIS A 241 -4.73 5.97 10.50
N GLU A 242 -5.18 5.01 11.32
CA GLU A 242 -4.91 3.59 11.14
C GLU A 242 -5.62 3.00 9.91
N SER A 243 -6.88 3.40 9.67
CA SER A 243 -7.65 2.98 8.51
C SER A 243 -7.00 3.44 7.22
N PHE A 244 -6.40 4.64 7.20
CA PHE A 244 -5.65 5.09 6.03
C PHE A 244 -4.45 4.19 5.71
N GLY A 245 -3.73 3.69 6.73
CA GLY A 245 -2.66 2.72 6.54
C GLY A 245 -3.17 1.42 5.91
N ASP A 246 -4.25 0.86 6.45
CA ASP A 246 -4.89 -0.37 5.94
C ASP A 246 -5.38 -0.19 4.50
N LEU A 247 -6.10 0.90 4.23
CA LEU A 247 -6.58 1.22 2.88
C LEU A 247 -5.44 1.51 1.91
N THR A 248 -4.31 2.06 2.38
CA THR A 248 -3.12 2.26 1.55
C THR A 248 -2.54 0.92 1.05
N ALA A 249 -2.56 -0.12 1.88
CA ALA A 249 -2.16 -1.47 1.46
C ALA A 249 -3.12 -2.05 0.41
N ILE A 250 -4.44 -2.01 0.68
CA ILE A 250 -5.50 -2.48 -0.22
C ILE A 250 -5.43 -1.76 -1.57
N PHE A 251 -5.35 -0.43 -1.57
CA PHE A 251 -5.27 0.36 -2.80
C PHE A 251 -3.98 0.14 -3.56
N LEU A 252 -2.85 -0.11 -2.87
CA LEU A 252 -1.62 -0.49 -3.55
C LEU A 252 -1.81 -1.83 -4.25
N ALA A 253 -2.36 -2.84 -3.60
CA ALA A 253 -2.65 -4.14 -4.22
C ALA A 253 -3.58 -3.97 -5.45
N LEU A 254 -4.68 -3.24 -5.32
CA LEU A 254 -5.63 -2.98 -6.43
C LEU A 254 -5.02 -2.22 -7.62
N SER A 255 -3.98 -1.41 -7.37
CA SER A 255 -3.25 -0.71 -8.44
C SER A 255 -2.30 -1.60 -9.26
N GLN A 256 -2.20 -2.89 -8.92
CA GLN A 256 -1.33 -3.85 -9.59
C GLN A 256 -2.19 -4.85 -10.37
N LEU A 257 -2.11 -4.81 -11.71
CA LEU A 257 -2.90 -5.68 -12.60
C LEU A 257 -2.76 -7.18 -12.25
N ASP A 258 -1.56 -7.60 -11.90
CA ASP A 258 -1.28 -8.99 -11.56
C ASP A 258 -1.74 -9.40 -10.15
N GLN A 259 -2.18 -8.44 -9.33
CA GLN A 259 -2.86 -8.69 -8.05
C GLN A 259 -4.36 -8.75 -8.25
N VAL A 260 -4.96 -7.81 -8.99
CA VAL A 260 -6.41 -7.87 -9.30
C VAL A 260 -6.77 -9.15 -10.05
N GLU A 261 -5.93 -9.61 -10.99
CA GLU A 261 -6.11 -10.91 -11.66
C GLU A 261 -6.15 -12.07 -10.64
N ALA A 262 -5.28 -12.04 -9.64
CA ALA A 262 -5.23 -13.07 -8.60
C ALA A 262 -6.45 -13.01 -7.67
N VAL A 263 -6.88 -11.80 -7.27
CA VAL A 263 -8.10 -11.61 -6.47
C VAL A 263 -9.31 -12.18 -7.20
N ILE A 264 -9.49 -11.83 -8.49
CA ILE A 264 -10.59 -12.36 -9.30
C ILE A 264 -10.54 -13.88 -9.41
N ALA A 265 -9.36 -14.45 -9.63
CA ALA A 265 -9.20 -15.91 -9.71
C ALA A 265 -9.51 -16.62 -8.39
N GLN A 266 -9.09 -16.05 -7.26
CA GLN A 266 -9.30 -16.61 -5.92
C GLN A 266 -10.76 -16.56 -5.49
N THR A 267 -11.43 -15.45 -5.78
CA THR A 267 -12.80 -15.14 -5.33
C THR A 267 -13.88 -15.50 -6.33
N LYS A 268 -13.51 -15.87 -7.56
CA LYS A 268 -14.45 -15.98 -8.69
C LYS A 268 -15.28 -14.70 -8.87
N SER A 269 -14.63 -13.56 -8.66
CA SER A 269 -15.20 -12.21 -8.77
C SER A 269 -16.25 -11.86 -7.70
N ASP A 270 -16.24 -12.51 -6.53
CA ASP A 270 -17.03 -12.13 -5.36
C ASP A 270 -16.10 -11.63 -4.24
N LEU A 271 -16.02 -10.31 -4.01
CA LEU A 271 -15.03 -9.76 -3.08
C LEU A 271 -15.30 -10.11 -1.60
N HIS A 272 -16.45 -10.69 -1.26
CA HIS A 272 -16.75 -11.23 0.08
C HIS A 272 -16.34 -12.71 0.25
N ASP A 273 -15.84 -13.35 -0.81
CA ASP A 273 -15.13 -14.62 -0.66
C ASP A 273 -13.73 -14.37 -0.07
N LYS A 274 -13.20 -15.36 0.67
CA LYS A 274 -11.89 -15.24 1.32
C LYS A 274 -10.78 -14.89 0.31
N THR A 275 -10.10 -13.77 0.55
CA THR A 275 -9.01 -13.29 -0.31
C THR A 275 -7.88 -12.66 0.50
N PHE A 276 -6.65 -12.72 -0.04
CA PHE A 276 -5.50 -12.00 0.51
C PHE A 276 -5.68 -10.47 0.45
N LEU A 277 -6.61 -9.95 -0.37
CA LEU A 277 -6.89 -8.52 -0.41
C LEU A 277 -7.54 -8.02 0.89
N ALA A 278 -8.40 -8.84 1.49
CA ALA A 278 -9.10 -8.51 2.72
C ALA A 278 -8.26 -8.80 3.97
N ASP A 279 -7.42 -9.83 3.93
CA ASP A 279 -6.54 -10.24 5.03
C ASP A 279 -5.26 -9.36 5.04
N LEU A 280 -5.11 -8.46 6.02
CA LEU A 280 -3.94 -7.59 6.11
C LEU A 280 -2.82 -8.22 6.95
N ALA A 281 -1.59 -8.18 6.44
CA ALA A 281 -0.37 -8.62 7.13
C ALA A 281 -0.45 -10.08 7.61
N GLU A 282 -0.68 -10.99 6.68
CA GLU A 282 -1.04 -12.40 6.90
C GLU A 282 0.05 -13.16 7.67
N GLN A 283 1.32 -13.09 7.25
CA GLN A 283 2.41 -13.80 7.94
C GLN A 283 2.61 -13.27 9.36
N PHE A 284 2.41 -11.98 9.57
CA PHE A 284 2.54 -11.38 10.89
C PHE A 284 1.37 -11.80 11.79
N GLY A 285 0.14 -11.80 11.29
CA GLY A 285 -1.03 -12.31 12.00
C GLY A 285 -0.89 -13.78 12.38
N LEU A 286 -0.48 -14.62 11.44
CA LEU A 286 -0.20 -16.05 11.66
C LEU A 286 0.89 -16.26 12.71
N ALA A 287 1.96 -15.44 12.68
CA ALA A 287 3.03 -15.48 13.67
C ALA A 287 2.56 -15.12 15.09
N LEU A 288 1.46 -14.37 15.22
CA LEU A 288 0.79 -14.07 16.48
C LEU A 288 -0.38 -15.04 16.81
N GLY A 289 -0.58 -16.09 16.01
CA GLY A 289 -1.62 -17.10 16.22
C GLY A 289 -3.02 -16.67 15.74
N ARG A 290 -3.12 -15.67 14.86
CA ARG A 290 -4.40 -15.23 14.27
C ARG A 290 -4.71 -16.01 12.98
N PRO A 291 -5.99 -16.29 12.69
CA PRO A 291 -6.37 -17.13 11.54
C PRO A 291 -6.41 -16.40 10.18
N ASN A 292 -6.59 -15.07 10.17
CA ASN A 292 -6.89 -14.27 8.97
C ASN A 292 -6.07 -12.96 8.97
N GLY A 293 -4.74 -13.04 9.15
CA GLY A 293 -3.89 -11.85 9.29
C GLY A 293 -4.09 -11.08 10.59
N LEU A 294 -3.55 -9.85 10.65
CA LEU A 294 -3.69 -8.97 11.82
C LEU A 294 -5.11 -8.41 11.95
N ARG A 295 -5.68 -8.02 10.80
CA ARG A 295 -7.01 -7.43 10.62
C ARG A 295 -7.59 -7.95 9.30
N ASN A 296 -8.92 -7.91 9.19
CA ASN A 296 -9.63 -8.28 7.98
C ASN A 296 -10.58 -7.13 7.55
N ALA A 297 -10.44 -6.67 6.32
CA ALA A 297 -11.23 -5.58 5.77
C ALA A 297 -12.67 -5.97 5.43
N ASP A 298 -12.95 -7.24 5.19
CA ASP A 298 -14.30 -7.80 5.02
C ASP A 298 -14.89 -8.15 6.40
N ASN A 299 -15.47 -7.15 7.08
CA ASN A 299 -15.99 -7.27 8.44
C ASN A 299 -17.25 -6.42 8.67
N ASP A 300 -18.08 -6.82 9.62
CA ASP A 300 -19.35 -6.14 9.97
C ASP A 300 -19.25 -5.26 11.23
N ILE A 301 -18.05 -4.84 11.65
CA ILE A 301 -17.85 -4.15 12.93
C ILE A 301 -18.55 -2.78 12.90
N LYS A 302 -19.36 -2.51 13.92
CA LYS A 302 -20.07 -1.25 14.09
C LYS A 302 -19.34 -0.30 15.04
N LEU A 303 -19.62 0.99 14.91
CA LEU A 303 -18.95 2.01 15.72
C LEU A 303 -19.21 1.84 17.22
N SER A 304 -20.42 1.42 17.62
CA SER A 304 -20.74 1.15 19.04
C SER A 304 -20.00 -0.06 19.64
N GLU A 305 -19.43 -0.93 18.81
CA GLU A 305 -18.77 -2.18 19.23
C GLU A 305 -17.24 -2.06 19.28
N ALA A 306 -16.67 -1.04 18.62
CA ALA A 306 -15.25 -0.99 18.35
C ALA A 306 -14.40 -0.41 19.50
N GLY A 307 -15.02 0.29 20.45
CA GLY A 307 -14.32 0.96 21.55
C GLY A 307 -13.42 2.11 21.07
N THR A 308 -12.40 2.47 21.85
CA THR A 308 -11.50 3.60 21.56
C THR A 308 -10.08 3.21 21.16
N GLU A 309 -9.81 1.90 21.01
CA GLU A 309 -8.51 1.43 20.55
C GLU A 309 -8.36 1.68 19.06
N VAL A 310 -7.28 2.36 18.66
CA VAL A 310 -7.16 2.95 17.32
C VAL A 310 -7.18 1.91 16.19
N HIS A 311 -6.62 0.71 16.39
CA HIS A 311 -6.75 -0.36 15.40
C HIS A 311 -8.14 -1.02 15.40
N ALA A 312 -8.79 -1.13 16.56
CA ALA A 312 -10.12 -1.71 16.66
C ALA A 312 -11.15 -0.83 15.97
N ILE A 313 -11.17 0.47 16.30
CA ILE A 313 -12.10 1.44 15.73
C ILE A 313 -11.82 1.73 14.24
N SER A 314 -10.58 1.58 13.76
CA SER A 314 -10.26 1.76 12.34
C SER A 314 -10.93 0.73 11.43
N GLN A 315 -11.17 -0.49 11.92
CA GLN A 315 -11.79 -1.55 11.13
C GLN A 315 -13.22 -1.21 10.70
N VAL A 316 -13.93 -0.34 11.44
CA VAL A 316 -15.25 0.17 11.06
C VAL A 316 -15.16 0.94 9.73
N PHE A 317 -14.23 1.90 9.64
CA PHE A 317 -14.06 2.70 8.43
C PHE A 317 -13.44 1.87 7.30
N THR A 318 -12.42 1.06 7.59
CA THR A 318 -11.79 0.17 6.59
C THR A 318 -12.82 -0.79 5.99
N GLY A 319 -13.67 -1.40 6.81
CA GLY A 319 -14.72 -2.30 6.34
C GLY A 319 -15.80 -1.60 5.55
N ALA A 320 -16.18 -0.38 5.94
CA ALA A 320 -17.13 0.41 5.16
C ALA A 320 -16.61 0.65 3.73
N ILE A 321 -15.35 1.03 3.59
CA ILE A 321 -14.72 1.26 2.27
C ILE A 321 -14.58 -0.03 1.48
N TYR A 322 -14.30 -1.17 2.13
CA TYR A 322 -14.22 -2.47 1.45
C TYR A 322 -15.58 -2.91 0.89
N ASP A 323 -16.67 -2.76 1.65
CA ASP A 323 -18.03 -3.03 1.14
C ASP A 323 -18.38 -2.10 -0.03
N ILE A 324 -18.02 -0.82 0.06
CA ILE A 324 -18.23 0.14 -1.04
C ILE A 324 -17.47 -0.30 -2.29
N LEU A 325 -16.25 -0.83 -2.16
CA LEU A 325 -15.50 -1.40 -3.28
C LEU A 325 -16.24 -2.60 -3.88
N ALA A 326 -16.72 -3.52 -3.05
CA ALA A 326 -17.45 -4.72 -3.49
C ALA A 326 -18.74 -4.34 -4.22
N ASP A 327 -19.52 -3.41 -3.68
CA ASP A 327 -20.75 -2.90 -4.29
C ASP A 327 -20.49 -2.20 -5.63
N ILE A 328 -19.50 -1.28 -5.68
CA ILE A 328 -19.11 -0.61 -6.92
C ILE A 328 -18.65 -1.64 -7.96
N PHE A 329 -17.82 -2.60 -7.57
CA PHE A 329 -17.34 -3.64 -8.47
C PHE A 329 -18.50 -4.49 -9.00
N ALA A 330 -19.37 -4.99 -8.13
CA ALA A 330 -20.52 -5.78 -8.52
C ALA A 330 -21.47 -5.01 -9.47
N HIS A 331 -21.63 -3.70 -9.25
CA HIS A 331 -22.44 -2.82 -10.10
C HIS A 331 -21.83 -2.61 -11.49
N GLU A 332 -20.51 -2.36 -11.55
CA GLU A 332 -19.80 -2.04 -12.79
C GLU A 332 -19.51 -3.27 -13.67
N ARG A 333 -19.55 -4.48 -13.08
CA ARG A 333 -19.24 -5.73 -13.79
C ARG A 333 -20.19 -6.00 -14.95
N GLN A 334 -19.58 -6.26 -16.11
CA GLN A 334 -20.26 -6.70 -17.32
C GLN A 334 -19.44 -7.82 -17.98
N PRO A 335 -19.49 -9.06 -17.44
CA PRO A 335 -18.54 -10.14 -17.81
C PRO A 335 -18.64 -10.60 -19.27
N GLN A 336 -19.65 -10.16 -20.01
CA GLN A 336 -19.78 -10.43 -21.45
C GLN A 336 -19.05 -9.39 -22.32
N LEU A 337 -18.66 -8.25 -21.74
CA LEU A 337 -18.10 -7.10 -22.47
C LEU A 337 -16.69 -6.75 -22.00
N GLU A 338 -16.38 -6.92 -20.71
CA GLU A 338 -15.13 -6.49 -20.11
C GLU A 338 -14.54 -7.57 -19.20
N ASP A 339 -13.22 -7.56 -19.06
CA ASP A 339 -12.49 -8.43 -18.13
C ASP A 339 -12.67 -7.93 -16.69
N ASP A 340 -13.08 -8.83 -15.79
CA ASP A 340 -13.38 -8.49 -14.39
C ASP A 340 -12.17 -7.87 -13.66
N ALA A 341 -10.93 -8.26 -13.97
CA ALA A 341 -9.74 -7.69 -13.34
C ALA A 341 -9.49 -6.25 -13.81
N ALA A 342 -9.78 -5.95 -15.08
CA ALA A 342 -9.74 -4.58 -15.58
C ALA A 342 -10.82 -3.70 -14.93
N VAL A 343 -12.03 -4.23 -14.70
CA VAL A 343 -13.10 -3.52 -13.98
C VAL A 343 -12.67 -3.25 -12.54
N LEU A 344 -12.22 -4.28 -11.81
CA LEU A 344 -11.76 -4.15 -10.41
C LEU A 344 -10.64 -3.12 -10.27
N HIS A 345 -9.66 -3.13 -11.18
CA HIS A 345 -8.60 -2.14 -11.22
C HIS A 345 -9.14 -0.70 -11.32
N ARG A 346 -10.10 -0.44 -12.22
CA ARG A 346 -10.70 0.90 -12.38
C ARG A 346 -11.54 1.30 -11.15
N CYS A 347 -12.31 0.37 -10.60
CA CYS A 347 -13.10 0.60 -9.38
C CYS A 347 -12.19 0.97 -8.19
N GLY A 348 -11.10 0.23 -7.99
CA GLY A 348 -10.10 0.52 -6.97
C GLY A 348 -9.40 1.87 -7.19
N ASP A 349 -9.06 2.20 -8.44
CA ASP A 349 -8.48 3.51 -8.79
C ASP A 349 -9.40 4.69 -8.47
N TYR A 350 -10.70 4.56 -8.80
CA TYR A 350 -11.70 5.57 -8.49
C TYR A 350 -11.92 5.71 -6.98
N LEU A 351 -12.15 4.59 -6.28
CA LEU A 351 -12.43 4.61 -4.85
C LEU A 351 -11.25 5.18 -4.04
N ARG A 352 -10.01 4.82 -4.40
CA ARG A 352 -8.81 5.44 -3.83
C ARG A 352 -8.83 6.96 -3.99
N SER A 353 -9.15 7.45 -5.20
CA SER A 353 -9.21 8.90 -5.47
C SER A 353 -10.33 9.57 -4.67
N LEU A 354 -11.50 8.94 -4.56
CA LEU A 354 -12.64 9.43 -3.80
C LEU A 354 -12.31 9.56 -2.30
N VAL A 355 -11.79 8.48 -1.70
CA VAL A 355 -11.39 8.45 -0.28
C VAL A 355 -10.31 9.49 0.01
N LEU A 356 -9.28 9.56 -0.84
CA LEU A 356 -8.20 10.54 -0.66
C LEU A 356 -8.72 11.99 -0.72
N ARG A 357 -9.56 12.33 -1.70
CA ARG A 357 -10.15 13.67 -1.81
C ARG A 357 -11.04 13.99 -0.61
N ALA A 358 -11.82 13.02 -0.15
CA ALA A 358 -12.70 13.19 1.01
C ALA A 358 -11.91 13.42 2.31
N LEU A 359 -10.84 12.65 2.53
CA LEU A 359 -9.94 12.84 3.66
C LEU A 359 -9.25 14.21 3.63
N VAL A 360 -8.78 14.65 2.45
CA VAL A 360 -8.16 15.98 2.28
C VAL A 360 -9.17 17.11 2.54
N ALA A 361 -10.44 16.93 2.14
CA ALA A 361 -11.51 17.90 2.36
C ALA A 361 -12.00 17.96 3.82
N SER A 362 -11.80 16.89 4.59
CA SER A 362 -12.25 16.78 5.98
C SER A 362 -11.50 17.73 6.92
N PRO A 363 -12.03 18.03 8.13
CA PRO A 363 -11.38 18.92 9.09
C PRO A 363 -9.91 18.57 9.37
N ASP A 364 -9.07 19.59 9.55
CA ASP A 364 -7.64 19.38 9.84
C ASP A 364 -7.39 18.79 11.23
N GLN A 365 -8.37 18.84 12.13
CA GLN A 365 -8.31 18.27 13.48
C GLN A 365 -9.70 17.74 13.85
N ALA A 366 -9.74 16.69 14.68
CA ALA A 366 -10.99 16.09 15.17
C ALA A 366 -11.97 15.67 14.06
N ALA A 367 -11.44 15.27 12.89
CA ALA A 367 -12.24 14.69 11.83
C ALA A 367 -12.88 13.38 12.29
N THR A 368 -14.17 13.23 11.97
CA THR A 368 -14.98 12.05 12.26
C THR A 368 -15.18 11.20 11.02
N TYR A 369 -15.68 9.98 11.18
CA TYR A 369 -16.02 9.12 10.04
C TYR A 369 -17.16 9.73 9.21
N ALA A 370 -18.10 10.42 9.85
CA ALA A 370 -19.21 11.10 9.19
C ALA A 370 -18.74 12.26 8.32
N ASP A 371 -17.72 13.03 8.74
CA ASP A 371 -17.13 14.10 7.91
C ASP A 371 -16.59 13.53 6.60
N VAL A 372 -15.80 12.46 6.68
CA VAL A 372 -15.21 11.82 5.49
C VAL A 372 -16.30 11.23 4.60
N ALA A 373 -17.27 10.51 5.18
CA ALA A 373 -18.38 9.92 4.44
C ALA A 373 -19.24 10.97 3.73
N GLY A 374 -19.52 12.10 4.38
CA GLY A 374 -20.24 13.24 3.79
C GLY A 374 -19.49 13.85 2.60
N HIS A 375 -18.17 14.01 2.71
CA HIS A 375 -17.34 14.43 1.58
C HIS A 375 -17.32 13.40 0.44
N MET A 376 -17.27 12.09 0.75
CA MET A 376 -17.36 11.04 -0.28
C MET A 376 -18.67 11.14 -1.05
N LEU A 377 -19.81 11.31 -0.37
CA LEU A 377 -21.12 11.46 -1.03
C LEU A 377 -21.15 12.70 -1.93
N THR A 378 -20.67 13.85 -1.43
CA THR A 378 -20.63 15.11 -2.18
C THR A 378 -19.75 14.98 -3.43
N LEU A 379 -18.58 14.37 -3.30
CA LEU A 379 -17.63 14.19 -4.40
C LEU A 379 -18.12 13.18 -5.43
N ALA A 380 -18.68 12.04 -5.00
CA ALA A 380 -19.23 11.04 -5.92
C ALA A 380 -20.43 11.60 -6.71
N GLN A 381 -21.27 12.43 -6.09
CA GLN A 381 -22.35 13.13 -6.75
C GLN A 381 -21.83 14.13 -7.80
N ALA A 382 -20.77 14.88 -7.46
CA ALA A 382 -20.13 15.83 -8.37
C ALA A 382 -19.44 15.13 -9.56
N ASP A 383 -18.89 13.94 -9.33
CA ASP A 383 -18.28 13.09 -10.36
C ASP A 383 -19.33 12.39 -11.26
N GLY A 384 -20.62 12.46 -10.90
CA GLY A 384 -21.74 11.93 -11.69
C GLY A 384 -22.15 10.49 -11.38
N PHE A 385 -21.62 9.88 -10.31
CA PHE A 385 -21.89 8.50 -9.93
C PHE A 385 -23.07 8.36 -8.97
N THR A 386 -24.29 8.54 -9.47
CA THR A 386 -25.51 8.52 -8.62
C THR A 386 -25.74 7.20 -7.90
N SER A 387 -25.47 6.06 -8.54
CA SER A 387 -25.64 4.73 -7.93
C SER A 387 -24.67 4.48 -6.77
N TYR A 388 -23.48 5.10 -6.80
CA TYR A 388 -22.49 4.92 -5.74
C TYR A 388 -22.90 5.59 -4.43
N LEU A 389 -23.80 6.58 -4.49
CA LEU A 389 -24.29 7.27 -3.29
C LEU A 389 -25.03 6.31 -2.35
N ASP A 390 -25.83 5.40 -2.91
CA ASP A 390 -26.53 4.38 -2.13
C ASP A 390 -25.54 3.40 -1.50
N PHE A 391 -24.50 2.95 -2.21
CA PHE A 391 -23.46 2.07 -1.67
C PHE A 391 -22.72 2.72 -0.50
N ILE A 392 -22.28 3.98 -0.69
CA ILE A 392 -21.61 4.76 0.34
C ILE A 392 -22.51 4.94 1.56
N ARG A 393 -23.75 5.40 1.36
CA ARG A 393 -24.70 5.61 2.47
C ARG A 393 -24.97 4.31 3.21
N ASN A 394 -25.36 3.25 2.50
CA ASN A 394 -25.79 2.01 3.12
C ASN A 394 -24.64 1.41 3.95
N SER A 395 -23.42 1.37 3.42
CA SER A 395 -22.25 0.83 4.10
C SER A 395 -21.90 1.60 5.39
N PHE A 396 -21.97 2.94 5.36
CA PHE A 396 -21.74 3.75 6.56
C PHE A 396 -22.91 3.73 7.55
N THR A 397 -24.14 3.53 7.07
CA THR A 397 -25.32 3.42 7.92
C THR A 397 -25.35 2.10 8.70
N VAL A 398 -25.10 0.95 8.06
CA VAL A 398 -25.10 -0.35 8.76
C VAL A 398 -24.02 -0.44 9.83
N ARG A 399 -22.98 0.40 9.73
CA ARG A 399 -21.86 0.53 10.67
C ARG A 399 -22.02 1.65 11.70
N GLU A 400 -23.20 2.29 11.76
CA GLU A 400 -23.55 3.33 12.73
C GLU A 400 -22.67 4.60 12.63
N VAL A 401 -22.19 4.90 11.42
CA VAL A 401 -21.45 6.14 11.13
C VAL A 401 -22.41 7.26 10.75
N LEU A 402 -23.37 6.97 9.87
CA LEU A 402 -24.38 7.92 9.39
C LEU A 402 -25.79 7.46 9.77
N LYS A 403 -26.64 8.38 10.20
CA LYS A 403 -28.06 8.10 10.37
C LYS A 403 -28.74 7.84 9.04
N ASP A 404 -29.77 6.99 9.04
CA ASP A 404 -30.56 6.63 7.86
C ASP A 404 -31.18 7.84 7.14
N ASN A 405 -31.52 8.89 7.91
CA ASN A 405 -32.23 10.05 7.39
C ASN A 405 -31.26 11.11 6.87
N ALA A 406 -31.37 11.42 5.58
CA ALA A 406 -30.71 12.55 4.97
C ALA A 406 -31.34 13.88 5.43
N MET A 407 -30.50 14.89 5.58
CA MET A 407 -30.88 16.29 5.72
C MET A 407 -30.52 17.04 4.44
N THR A 408 -31.17 18.18 4.21
CA THR A 408 -30.81 19.06 3.08
C THR A 408 -30.35 20.39 3.66
N GLU A 409 -29.08 20.72 3.49
CA GLU A 409 -28.49 22.00 3.88
C GLU A 409 -27.85 22.63 2.64
N ASP A 410 -28.17 23.89 2.34
CA ASP A 410 -27.69 24.64 1.17
C ASP A 410 -27.82 23.90 -0.18
N GLY A 411 -28.84 23.05 -0.32
CA GLY A 411 -29.10 22.28 -1.53
C GLY A 411 -28.22 21.04 -1.69
N GLN A 412 -27.42 20.69 -0.67
CA GLN A 412 -26.64 19.45 -0.59
C GLN A 412 -27.32 18.48 0.39
N MET A 413 -27.32 17.19 0.05
CA MET A 413 -27.73 16.16 1.00
C MET A 413 -26.60 15.94 2.00
N THR A 414 -26.89 16.16 3.28
CA THR A 414 -25.99 15.91 4.41
C THR A 414 -26.57 14.81 5.28
N PHE A 415 -25.72 14.11 6.03
CA PHE A 415 -26.15 13.05 6.93
C PHE A 415 -25.62 13.36 8.32
N ALA A 416 -26.49 13.28 9.32
CA ALA A 416 -26.08 13.44 10.70
C ALA A 416 -25.26 12.20 11.14
N PRO A 417 -24.20 12.39 11.95
CA PRO A 417 -23.51 11.27 12.57
C PRO A 417 -24.48 10.48 13.45
N ASP A 418 -24.36 9.15 13.45
CA ASP A 418 -25.18 8.29 14.31
C ASP A 418 -24.53 8.11 15.68
N VAL A 419 -23.37 7.45 15.73
CA VAL A 419 -22.53 7.36 16.92
C VAL A 419 -21.46 8.46 16.90
N ILE A 420 -21.32 9.19 18.00
CA ILE A 420 -20.34 10.27 18.19
C ILE A 420 -19.43 9.88 19.35
N ASP A 421 -18.14 10.18 19.23
CA ASP A 421 -17.18 10.00 20.32
C ASP A 421 -17.63 10.78 21.58
N GLU A 422 -17.53 10.16 22.76
CA GLU A 422 -17.87 10.83 24.01
C GLU A 422 -17.00 12.09 24.20
N ALA A 423 -17.57 13.13 24.83
CA ALA A 423 -16.85 14.36 25.10
C ALA A 423 -15.63 14.09 25.98
N GLY A 424 -14.42 14.35 25.44
CA GLY A 424 -13.17 14.08 26.14
C GLY A 424 -12.71 12.61 26.09
N ALA A 425 -13.32 11.78 25.24
CA ALA A 425 -12.83 10.42 24.98
C ALA A 425 -11.37 10.45 24.52
N VAL A 426 -10.58 9.52 25.05
CA VAL A 426 -9.15 9.42 24.76
C VAL A 426 -8.90 8.20 23.87
N GLN A 427 -7.99 8.35 22.92
CA GLN A 427 -7.51 7.26 22.08
C GLN A 427 -6.76 6.22 22.93
N ASP A 428 -7.15 4.96 22.85
CA ASP A 428 -6.33 3.85 23.34
C ASP A 428 -5.33 3.45 22.24
N ARG A 429 -4.04 3.71 22.48
CA ARG A 429 -2.95 3.44 21.51
C ARG A 429 -2.09 2.24 21.91
N ARG A 430 -2.45 1.51 22.97
CA ARG A 430 -1.58 0.46 23.57
C ARG A 430 -1.24 -0.68 22.61
N ALA A 431 -2.13 -0.98 21.67
CA ALA A 431 -1.94 -2.02 20.67
C ALA A 431 -1.57 -1.46 19.28
N CYS A 432 -1.47 -0.13 19.14
CA CYS A 432 -1.10 0.56 17.89
C CYS A 432 0.28 0.13 17.38
N CYS A 433 0.52 0.22 16.07
CA CYS A 433 1.87 0.21 15.53
C CYS A 433 2.71 1.30 16.24
N GLY A 434 4.04 1.23 16.14
CA GLY A 434 4.89 2.21 16.85
C GLY A 434 4.60 3.68 16.48
N THR A 435 3.91 3.91 15.35
CA THR A 435 3.68 5.22 14.73
C THR A 435 2.97 6.20 15.65
N MET A 436 1.89 5.81 16.32
CA MET A 436 1.13 6.75 17.17
C MET A 436 1.60 6.77 18.64
N ASN A 437 2.60 5.95 18.99
CA ASN A 437 3.04 5.73 20.38
C ASN A 437 4.24 6.59 20.81
N HIS A 438 4.81 7.41 19.92
CA HIS A 438 5.92 8.29 20.29
C HIS A 438 5.46 9.42 21.24
N ALA A 439 6.31 9.74 22.23
CA ALA A 439 6.06 10.78 23.22
C ALA A 439 5.83 12.18 22.60
N GLU A 440 6.35 12.42 21.39
CA GLU A 440 6.20 13.67 20.65
C GLU A 440 4.77 14.00 20.21
N TYR A 441 3.88 13.02 20.26
CA TYR A 441 2.46 13.23 19.96
C TYR A 441 1.63 13.51 21.21
N SER A 442 2.28 13.62 22.38
CA SER A 442 1.65 13.96 23.65
C SER A 442 1.78 15.44 24.00
N GLU A 443 0.88 15.91 24.88
CA GLU A 443 0.84 17.31 25.35
C GLU A 443 2.19 17.80 25.91
N SER A 444 3.04 16.90 26.42
CA SER A 444 4.35 17.28 26.99
C SER A 444 5.32 17.86 25.95
N ASP A 445 5.29 17.37 24.71
CA ASP A 445 6.21 17.85 23.67
C ASP A 445 5.69 19.12 22.99
N GLN A 446 4.37 19.34 22.97
CA GLN A 446 3.81 20.65 22.60
C GLN A 446 4.22 21.73 23.60
N LEU A 447 4.22 21.41 24.89
CA LEU A 447 4.73 22.30 25.94
C LEU A 447 6.24 22.56 25.75
N LEU A 448 7.03 21.51 25.46
CA LEU A 448 8.47 21.65 25.22
C LEU A 448 8.77 22.50 23.98
N GLU A 449 8.03 22.33 22.88
CA GLU A 449 8.23 23.13 21.68
C GLU A 449 7.81 24.60 21.91
N ALA A 450 6.72 24.84 22.66
CA ALA A 450 6.36 26.19 23.08
C ALA A 450 7.46 26.84 23.94
N GLU A 451 8.11 26.08 24.84
CA GLU A 451 9.29 26.56 25.59
C GLU A 451 10.47 26.87 24.66
N ARG A 452 10.73 26.03 23.64
CA ARG A 452 11.80 26.25 22.65
C ARG A 452 11.53 27.45 21.77
N GLU A 453 10.29 27.66 21.33
CA GLU A 453 9.87 28.83 20.59
C GLU A 453 10.01 30.11 21.43
N ALA A 454 9.61 30.05 22.70
CA ALA A 454 9.80 31.15 23.65
C ALA A 454 11.29 31.47 23.86
N LEU A 455 12.14 30.46 23.99
CA LEU A 455 13.59 30.62 24.06
C LEU A 455 14.16 31.20 22.76
N ALA A 456 13.74 30.70 21.60
CA ALA A 456 14.18 31.21 20.30
C ALA A 456 13.75 32.67 20.10
N ALA A 457 12.55 33.04 20.53
CA ALA A 457 12.07 34.42 20.53
C ALA A 457 12.90 35.31 21.46
N TRP A 458 13.20 34.84 22.67
CA TRP A 458 14.08 35.54 23.61
C TRP A 458 15.48 35.75 23.01
N CYS A 459 16.10 34.70 22.45
CA CYS A 459 17.42 34.77 21.80
C CYS A 459 17.44 35.77 20.64
N ARG A 460 16.38 35.85 19.83
CA ARG A 460 16.26 36.86 18.76
C ARG A 460 16.22 38.29 19.29
N SER A 461 15.66 38.50 20.49
CA SER A 461 15.57 39.82 21.14
C SER A 461 16.81 40.17 21.98
N TYR A 462 17.70 39.21 22.23
CA TYR A 462 18.89 39.40 23.04
C TYR A 462 20.01 40.07 22.23
N ALA A 463 20.15 41.39 22.36
CA ALA A 463 21.32 42.11 21.87
C ALA A 463 22.49 41.90 22.85
N PRO A 464 23.69 41.49 22.37
CA PRO A 464 24.85 41.41 23.24
C PRO A 464 25.21 42.81 23.74
N ARG A 465 25.38 42.96 25.06
CA ARG A 465 25.84 44.20 25.69
C ARG A 465 27.33 44.43 25.45
#